data_AF-A0AAN8YDP5-F1
#
_entry.id   AF-A0AAN8YDP5-F1
#
_cell.length_a   1.000
_cell.length_b   1.000
_cell.length_c   1.000
_cell.angle_alpha   90.00
_cell.angle_beta   90.00
_cell.angle_gamma   90.00
#
_symmetry.space_group_name_H-M   'P 1'
#
loop_
_entity.id
_entity.type
_entity.pdbx_description
1 polymer ?
#
loop_
_entity_poly.entity_id
_entity_poly.type
_entity_poly.pdbx_seq_one_letter_code
_entity_poly.pdbx_strand_id
1 'polypeptide(L)'
;MNQEKRYILRASLNLCVFCFILQIDKCSAVDPQFVVCNKPVNCRYGPRISFPFYIEDVQKSYCGYPGFGLNCSEQGFPVVHIAGNEYVVEDIRYQDHTFQLKNSVFNSSVSNGCVSAIKNVSLYNRPFDFVKKSKIYLLSKCDGSISQNLSKHMIEFGCGGENGNDWGYAMIAEDESFESALQVCEKHVMAPVEMLGDEGSNRDVDYLVLLRRGFRLKWTAANCSECVESRGHCGFDVNTYQFKCFCTDRSHALSCPPSTAKIKTDSRHSFLLHRSCDFALLLEKKDFLAQQSQVLGI
;
A
#
# COMPACT_ATOMS: atom_id res chain seq x y z
N MET A 1 -62.78 -28.65 -0.15
CA MET A 1 -62.06 -27.84 -1.17
C MET A 1 -61.65 -28.76 -2.32
N ASN A 2 -62.22 -28.59 -3.51
CA ASN A 2 -62.05 -29.53 -4.64
C ASN A 2 -60.59 -29.65 -5.11
N GLN A 3 -60.24 -30.83 -5.62
CA GLN A 3 -58.90 -31.18 -6.14
C GLN A 3 -58.42 -30.20 -7.22
N GLU A 4 -59.32 -29.75 -8.08
CA GLU A 4 -59.12 -28.66 -9.05
C GLU A 4 -58.63 -27.36 -8.41
N LYS A 5 -59.27 -26.91 -7.32
CA LYS A 5 -58.89 -25.68 -6.61
C LYS A 5 -57.50 -25.78 -5.97
N ARG A 6 -57.10 -26.98 -5.53
CA ARG A 6 -55.75 -27.24 -4.99
C ARG A 6 -54.67 -27.18 -6.07
N TYR A 7 -54.99 -27.66 -7.28
CA TYR A 7 -54.06 -27.62 -8.42
C TYR A 7 -53.85 -26.18 -8.91
N ILE A 8 -54.93 -25.41 -9.05
CA ILE A 8 -54.87 -23.99 -9.43
C ILE A 8 -54.08 -23.17 -8.42
N LEU A 9 -54.25 -23.41 -7.11
CA LEU A 9 -53.51 -22.70 -6.06
C LEU A 9 -51.99 -23.01 -6.11
N ARG A 10 -51.60 -24.28 -6.33
CA ARG A 10 -50.19 -24.67 -6.50
C ARG A 10 -49.57 -24.08 -7.77
N ALA A 11 -50.31 -24.09 -8.88
CA ALA A 11 -49.85 -23.50 -10.13
C ALA A 11 -49.66 -21.98 -10.01
N SER A 12 -50.61 -21.29 -9.36
CA SER A 12 -50.52 -19.87 -9.04
C SER A 12 -49.31 -19.56 -8.14
N LEU A 13 -49.08 -20.36 -7.10
CA LEU A 13 -47.94 -20.16 -6.20
C LEU A 13 -46.60 -20.33 -6.93
N ASN A 14 -46.46 -21.39 -7.75
CA ASN A 14 -45.25 -21.63 -8.54
C ASN A 14 -45.00 -20.52 -9.57
N LEU A 15 -46.07 -20.01 -10.21
CA LEU A 15 -45.97 -18.89 -11.14
C LEU A 15 -45.54 -17.61 -10.44
N CYS A 16 -46.06 -17.33 -9.23
CA CYS A 16 -45.62 -16.21 -8.42
C CYS A 16 -44.13 -16.33 -8.05
N VAL A 17 -43.68 -17.51 -7.59
CA VAL A 17 -42.26 -17.76 -7.26
C VAL A 17 -41.37 -17.55 -8.48
N PHE A 18 -41.76 -18.07 -9.65
CA PHE A 18 -41.02 -17.87 -10.90
C PHE A 18 -40.96 -16.39 -11.30
N CYS A 19 -42.06 -15.65 -11.18
CA CYS A 19 -42.09 -14.21 -11.41
C CYS A 19 -41.21 -13.43 -10.41
N PHE A 20 -41.14 -13.86 -9.15
CA PHE A 20 -40.23 -13.27 -8.17
C PHE A 20 -38.76 -13.53 -8.54
N ILE A 21 -38.40 -14.74 -8.98
CA ILE A 21 -37.04 -15.07 -9.45
C ILE A 21 -36.66 -14.18 -10.65
N LEU A 22 -37.54 -14.03 -11.64
CA LEU A 22 -37.32 -13.16 -12.80
C LEU A 22 -37.24 -11.66 -12.45
N GLN A 23 -37.75 -11.25 -11.27
CA GLN A 23 -37.62 -9.88 -10.79
C GLN A 23 -36.31 -9.63 -10.03
N ILE A 24 -35.67 -10.67 -9.48
CA ILE A 24 -34.35 -10.57 -8.83
C ILE A 24 -33.27 -10.20 -9.87
N ASP A 25 -33.37 -10.71 -11.09
CA ASP A 25 -32.46 -10.39 -12.21
C ASP A 25 -32.46 -8.89 -12.61
N LYS A 26 -33.47 -8.12 -12.17
CA LYS A 26 -33.57 -6.68 -12.45
C LYS A 26 -32.95 -5.81 -11.36
N CYS A 27 -32.41 -6.39 -10.30
CA CYS A 27 -31.68 -5.62 -9.32
C CYS A 27 -30.28 -5.33 -9.85
N SER A 28 -29.99 -4.04 -10.00
CA SER A 28 -28.65 -3.59 -10.31
C SER A 28 -27.80 -3.84 -9.07
N ALA A 29 -27.20 -5.03 -9.00
CA ALA A 29 -26.20 -5.32 -7.99
C ALA A 29 -25.04 -4.36 -8.21
N VAL A 30 -24.58 -3.72 -7.14
CA VAL A 30 -23.37 -2.90 -7.19
C VAL A 30 -22.19 -3.85 -7.40
N ASP A 31 -21.30 -3.51 -8.32
CA ASP A 31 -20.10 -4.30 -8.58
C ASP A 31 -19.31 -4.57 -7.28
N PRO A 32 -18.99 -5.84 -6.96
CA PRO A 32 -18.28 -6.17 -5.73
C PRO A 32 -16.89 -5.52 -5.61
N GLN A 33 -16.16 -5.36 -6.72
CA GLN A 33 -14.83 -4.75 -6.71
C GLN A 33 -14.93 -3.26 -6.37
N PHE A 34 -15.95 -2.58 -6.87
CA PHE A 34 -16.27 -1.20 -6.48
C PHE A 34 -16.47 -1.08 -4.96
N VAL A 35 -17.31 -1.94 -4.36
CA VAL A 35 -17.60 -1.90 -2.92
C VAL A 35 -16.36 -2.19 -2.08
N VAL A 36 -15.55 -3.16 -2.50
CA VAL A 36 -14.35 -3.58 -1.77
C VAL A 36 -13.28 -2.49 -1.80
N CYS A 37 -12.99 -1.90 -2.97
CA CYS A 37 -11.92 -0.94 -3.12
C CYS A 37 -12.30 0.51 -2.72
N ASN A 38 -13.59 0.78 -2.50
CA ASN A 38 -14.06 2.08 -1.98
C ASN A 38 -13.71 2.30 -0.49
N LYS A 39 -13.36 1.25 0.26
CA LYS A 39 -13.05 1.40 1.69
C LYS A 39 -11.73 2.16 1.86
N PRO A 40 -11.73 3.33 2.53
CA PRO A 40 -10.48 4.03 2.82
C PRO A 40 -9.68 3.21 3.83
N VAL A 41 -8.41 2.98 3.53
CA VAL A 41 -7.49 2.25 4.40
C VAL A 41 -6.21 3.07 4.56
N ASN A 42 -5.81 3.31 5.80
CA ASN A 42 -4.57 4.00 6.15
C ASN A 42 -3.96 3.33 7.38
N CYS A 43 -2.66 3.49 7.56
CA CYS A 43 -2.04 3.20 8.84
C CYS A 43 -2.44 4.26 9.89
N ARG A 44 -2.08 4.02 11.16
CA ARG A 44 -2.44 4.93 12.26
C ARG A 44 -1.79 6.31 12.09
N TYR A 45 -0.56 6.34 11.60
CA TYR A 45 0.23 7.53 11.36
C TYR A 45 0.76 7.53 9.92
N GLY A 46 1.29 8.68 9.47
CA GLY A 46 1.89 8.83 8.16
C GLY A 46 0.93 9.41 7.10
N PRO A 47 1.34 9.38 5.82
CA PRO A 47 0.58 9.98 4.73
C PRO A 47 -0.67 9.19 4.38
N ARG A 48 -1.60 9.84 3.67
CA ARG A 48 -2.78 9.17 3.11
C ARG A 48 -2.37 8.19 2.01
N ILE A 49 -2.89 6.97 2.09
CA ILE A 49 -2.67 5.90 1.12
C ILE A 49 -3.87 5.84 0.17
N SER A 50 -3.55 5.78 -1.12
CA SER A 50 -4.47 5.64 -2.25
C SER A 50 -3.72 5.07 -3.44
N PHE A 51 -4.47 4.63 -4.45
CA PHE A 51 -3.95 4.06 -5.68
C PHE A 51 -2.81 4.94 -6.26
N PRO A 52 -1.66 4.37 -6.68
CA PRO A 52 -1.41 2.94 -6.90
C PRO A 52 -1.06 2.12 -5.65
N PHE A 53 -0.81 2.78 -4.52
CA PHE A 53 -0.47 2.12 -3.26
C PHE A 53 -1.70 1.50 -2.60
N TYR A 54 -1.46 0.41 -1.89
CA TYR A 54 -2.49 -0.29 -1.12
C TYR A 54 -1.83 -0.97 0.08
N ILE A 55 -2.63 -1.23 1.12
CA ILE A 55 -2.15 -1.98 2.29
C ILE A 55 -2.37 -3.47 2.06
N GLU A 56 -1.27 -4.23 2.05
CA GLU A 56 -1.30 -5.69 1.97
C GLU A 56 -2.06 -6.29 3.16
N ASP A 57 -2.70 -7.43 2.94
CA ASP A 57 -3.55 -8.16 3.90
C ASP A 57 -4.79 -7.43 4.43
N VAL A 58 -4.94 -6.13 4.15
CA VAL A 58 -6.14 -5.34 4.49
C VAL A 58 -7.00 -5.09 3.26
N GLN A 59 -6.38 -4.64 2.17
CA GLN A 59 -7.05 -4.46 0.88
C GLN A 59 -6.86 -5.68 0.00
N LYS A 60 -7.83 -5.96 -0.88
CA LYS A 60 -7.63 -6.97 -1.92
C LYS A 60 -6.55 -6.48 -2.89
N SER A 61 -5.73 -7.40 -3.38
CA SER A 61 -4.60 -7.09 -4.27
C SER A 61 -5.00 -6.33 -5.53
N TYR A 62 -6.22 -6.52 -6.02
CA TYR A 62 -6.76 -5.79 -7.17
C TYR A 62 -7.14 -4.33 -6.88
N CYS A 63 -7.09 -3.86 -5.63
CA CYS A 63 -7.35 -2.45 -5.28
C CYS A 63 -6.11 -1.55 -5.44
N GLY A 64 -4.97 -2.12 -5.80
CA GLY A 64 -3.74 -1.37 -6.04
C GLY A 64 -2.91 -1.99 -7.15
N TYR A 65 -1.77 -1.38 -7.43
CA TYR A 65 -0.90 -1.80 -8.54
C TYR A 65 0.14 -2.83 -8.06
N PRO A 66 0.39 -3.93 -8.78
CA PRO A 66 1.38 -4.92 -8.37
C PRO A 66 2.76 -4.30 -8.09
N GLY A 67 3.34 -4.61 -6.93
CA GLY A 67 4.62 -4.05 -6.50
C GLY A 67 4.55 -2.76 -5.69
N PHE A 68 3.33 -2.20 -5.50
CA PHE A 68 3.05 -1.02 -4.66
C PHE A 68 2.43 -1.35 -3.29
N GLY A 69 2.45 -2.63 -2.90
CA GLY A 69 1.98 -3.06 -1.59
C GLY A 69 2.80 -2.43 -0.47
N LEU A 70 2.09 -1.90 0.53
CA LEU A 70 2.63 -1.37 1.78
C LEU A 70 2.11 -2.22 2.95
N ASN A 71 2.81 -2.20 4.07
CA ASN A 71 2.32 -2.74 5.34
C ASN A 71 2.25 -1.60 6.37
N CYS A 72 1.52 -1.81 7.46
CA CYS A 72 1.63 -0.93 8.62
C CYS A 72 2.56 -1.58 9.64
N SER A 73 3.59 -0.85 10.06
CA SER A 73 4.48 -1.30 11.13
C SER A 73 3.73 -1.42 12.46
N GLU A 74 4.33 -2.08 13.45
CA GLU A 74 3.76 -2.15 14.81
C GLU A 74 3.59 -0.76 15.45
N GLN A 75 4.48 0.18 15.12
CA GLN A 75 4.37 1.57 15.55
C GLN A 75 3.25 2.33 14.82
N GLY A 76 2.66 1.73 13.77
CA GLY A 76 1.51 2.24 13.06
C GLY A 76 1.84 3.15 11.88
N PHE A 77 3.07 3.12 11.35
CA PHE A 77 3.47 3.87 10.15
C PHE A 77 3.44 2.98 8.91
N PRO A 78 3.17 3.53 7.71
CA PRO A 78 3.30 2.78 6.47
C PRO A 78 4.76 2.44 6.18
N VAL A 79 5.01 1.19 5.80
CA VAL A 79 6.33 0.68 5.45
C VAL A 79 6.33 -0.06 4.12
N VAL A 80 7.47 -0.03 3.45
CA VAL A 80 7.76 -0.81 2.24
C VAL A 80 9.06 -1.58 2.42
N HIS A 81 9.06 -2.83 1.98
CA HIS A 81 10.23 -3.70 2.04
C HIS A 81 10.99 -3.68 0.71
N ILE A 82 12.23 -3.18 0.71
CA ILE A 82 13.05 -3.06 -0.50
C ILE A 82 14.42 -3.67 -0.25
N ALA A 83 14.81 -4.66 -1.07
CA ALA A 83 16.09 -5.37 -0.96
C ALA A 83 16.38 -5.93 0.45
N GLY A 84 15.34 -6.36 1.16
CA GLY A 84 15.45 -6.90 2.52
C GLY A 84 15.69 -5.84 3.62
N ASN A 85 15.54 -4.56 3.30
CA ASN A 85 15.42 -3.48 4.27
C ASN A 85 13.95 -3.05 4.41
N GLU A 86 13.59 -2.55 5.58
CA GLU A 86 12.31 -1.90 5.83
C GLU A 86 12.49 -0.38 5.76
N TYR A 87 11.61 0.27 4.99
CA TYR A 87 11.58 1.72 4.85
C TYR A 87 10.24 2.26 5.30
N VAL A 88 10.26 3.27 6.17
CA VAL A 88 9.08 4.04 6.54
C VAL A 88 8.76 5.01 5.40
N VAL A 89 7.50 5.06 5.00
CA VAL A 89 6.98 6.01 4.02
C VAL A 89 6.60 7.29 4.75
N GLU A 90 7.43 8.32 4.62
CA GLU A 90 7.23 9.61 5.30
C GLU A 90 6.20 10.48 4.60
N ASP A 91 6.21 10.49 3.26
CA ASP A 91 5.36 11.33 2.45
C ASP A 91 5.06 10.67 1.10
N ILE A 92 3.86 10.95 0.54
CA ILE A 92 3.43 10.49 -0.78
C ILE A 92 2.83 11.68 -1.53
N ARG A 93 3.52 12.13 -2.58
CA ARG A 93 3.09 13.22 -3.45
C ARG A 93 2.54 12.65 -4.75
N TYR A 94 1.22 12.45 -4.77
CA TYR A 94 0.49 11.86 -5.90
C TYR A 94 0.62 12.67 -7.19
N GLN A 95 0.67 14.00 -7.11
CA GLN A 95 0.79 14.87 -8.29
C GLN A 95 2.15 14.72 -8.99
N ASP A 96 3.22 14.58 -8.21
CA ASP A 96 4.60 14.45 -8.72
C ASP A 96 4.98 12.99 -9.02
N HIS A 97 4.12 12.05 -8.63
CA HIS A 97 4.43 10.63 -8.57
C HIS A 97 5.69 10.32 -7.77
N THR A 98 5.88 10.95 -6.60
CA THR A 98 7.06 10.71 -5.74
C THR A 98 6.69 10.40 -4.30
N PHE A 99 7.45 9.54 -3.65
CA PHE A 99 7.28 9.18 -2.24
C PHE A 99 8.63 9.19 -1.54
N GLN A 100 8.62 9.65 -0.29
CA GLN A 100 9.80 9.79 0.54
C GLN A 100 9.92 8.61 1.49
N LEU A 101 11.11 8.03 1.52
CA LEU A 101 11.44 6.85 2.30
C LEU A 101 12.60 7.16 3.23
N LYS A 102 12.51 6.70 4.46
CA LYS A 102 13.65 6.62 5.40
C LYS A 102 13.80 5.20 5.92
N ASN A 103 15.04 4.74 6.10
CA ASN A 103 15.27 3.40 6.62
C ASN A 103 14.77 3.33 8.07
N SER A 104 14.02 2.29 8.44
CA SER A 104 13.38 2.21 9.76
C SER A 104 14.39 2.18 10.91
N VAL A 105 15.65 1.78 10.66
CA VAL A 105 16.78 1.88 11.61
C VAL A 105 16.93 3.31 12.14
N PHE A 106 16.68 4.33 11.34
CA PHE A 106 16.83 5.74 11.72
C PHE A 106 15.51 6.41 12.16
N ASN A 107 14.43 5.64 12.34
CA ASN A 107 13.11 6.17 12.68
C ASN A 107 12.98 6.61 14.16
N SER A 108 13.78 6.03 15.05
CA SER A 108 13.74 6.33 16.49
C SER A 108 14.78 7.39 16.88
N SER A 109 14.43 8.19 17.90
CA SER A 109 15.39 9.03 18.62
C SER A 109 16.32 8.22 19.52
N VAL A 110 15.97 6.97 19.82
CA VAL A 110 16.77 6.04 20.62
C VAL A 110 17.54 5.10 19.70
N SER A 111 18.84 4.95 19.93
CA SER A 111 19.81 4.15 19.16
C SER A 111 19.64 2.62 19.29
N ASN A 112 18.41 2.12 19.12
CA ASN A 112 18.15 0.67 19.09
C ASN A 112 18.36 0.07 17.69
N GLY A 113 18.56 0.92 16.69
CA GLY A 113 18.79 0.52 15.31
C GLY A 113 20.26 0.17 15.06
N CYS A 114 20.50 -0.92 14.35
CA CYS A 114 21.84 -1.42 14.05
C CYS A 114 22.20 -1.21 12.57
N VAL A 115 23.22 -0.40 12.30
CA VAL A 115 23.71 -0.12 10.94
C VAL A 115 24.16 -1.38 10.21
N SER A 116 24.75 -2.34 10.94
CA SER A 116 25.17 -3.61 10.35
C SER A 116 23.98 -4.50 9.94
N ALA A 117 22.73 -4.14 10.22
CA ALA A 117 21.56 -4.83 9.68
C ALA A 117 21.16 -4.32 8.29
N ILE A 118 21.59 -3.10 7.92
CA ILE A 118 21.25 -2.47 6.64
C ILE A 118 21.93 -3.22 5.49
N LYS A 119 21.23 -3.34 4.36
CA LYS A 119 21.66 -3.99 3.12
C LYS A 119 21.68 -2.99 1.97
N ASN A 120 22.49 -3.28 0.94
CA ASN A 120 22.51 -2.47 -0.28
C ASN A 120 21.14 -2.40 -0.94
N VAL A 121 20.74 -1.19 -1.33
CA VAL A 121 19.44 -0.95 -1.96
C VAL A 121 19.48 -1.33 -3.44
N SER A 122 18.49 -2.11 -3.86
CA SER A 122 18.24 -2.43 -5.26
C SER A 122 16.75 -2.29 -5.55
N LEU A 123 16.42 -1.61 -6.66
CA LEU A 123 15.06 -1.45 -7.16
C LEU A 123 14.73 -2.44 -8.28
N TYR A 124 15.48 -3.55 -8.37
CA TYR A 124 15.26 -4.57 -9.39
C TYR A 124 13.80 -5.07 -9.38
N ASN A 125 13.17 -5.12 -10.56
CA ASN A 125 11.76 -5.46 -10.76
C ASN A 125 10.76 -4.60 -9.96
N ARG A 126 11.14 -3.38 -9.57
CA ARG A 126 10.23 -2.41 -8.95
C ARG A 126 9.85 -1.32 -9.96
N PRO A 127 8.60 -0.81 -9.92
CA PRO A 127 8.14 0.29 -10.76
C PRO A 127 8.60 1.66 -10.20
N PHE A 128 9.83 1.73 -9.68
CA PHE A 128 10.36 2.87 -8.96
C PHE A 128 11.74 3.28 -9.48
N ASP A 129 12.00 4.59 -9.48
CA ASP A 129 13.29 5.19 -9.84
C ASP A 129 13.72 6.20 -8.77
N PHE A 130 15.02 6.38 -8.58
CA PHE A 130 15.52 7.43 -7.69
C PHE A 130 15.28 8.80 -8.30
N VAL A 131 14.70 9.73 -7.54
CA VAL A 131 14.56 11.15 -7.97
C VAL A 131 15.93 11.82 -8.01
N LYS A 132 16.70 11.63 -6.92
CA LYS A 132 18.11 12.01 -6.81
C LYS A 132 18.85 10.85 -6.13
N LYS A 133 20.07 10.59 -6.57
CA LYS A 133 20.90 9.49 -6.07
C LYS A 133 22.19 10.01 -5.47
N SER A 134 22.08 10.64 -4.30
CA SER A 134 23.25 10.87 -3.44
C SER A 134 23.51 9.62 -2.62
N LYS A 135 24.79 9.31 -2.40
CA LYS A 135 25.22 8.07 -1.75
C LYS A 135 26.00 8.41 -0.50
N ILE A 136 25.53 7.89 0.62
CA ILE A 136 26.33 7.79 1.84
C ILE A 136 26.71 6.33 2.00
N TYR A 137 27.92 6.09 2.46
CA TYR A 137 28.40 4.77 2.83
C TYR A 137 28.31 4.62 4.33
N LEU A 138 27.59 3.58 4.74
CA LEU A 138 27.51 3.17 6.12
C LEU A 138 28.50 2.04 6.35
N LEU A 139 29.41 2.21 7.30
CA LEU A 139 30.43 1.23 7.67
C LEU A 139 30.19 0.71 9.08
N SER A 140 30.49 -0.57 9.29
CA SER A 140 30.34 -1.27 10.57
C SER A 140 31.36 -2.40 10.66
N LYS A 141 31.53 -2.98 11.87
CA LYS A 141 32.54 -3.99 12.17
C LYS A 141 33.95 -3.53 11.79
N CYS A 142 34.33 -2.38 12.31
CA CYS A 142 35.66 -1.81 12.10
C CYS A 142 36.63 -2.30 13.18
N ASP A 143 37.87 -2.61 12.79
CA ASP A 143 38.94 -2.91 13.74
C ASP A 143 39.22 -1.71 14.66
N GLY A 144 39.63 -1.97 15.90
CA GLY A 144 39.85 -0.96 16.95
C GLY A 144 41.00 0.01 16.70
N SER A 145 41.76 -0.16 15.61
CA SER A 145 42.79 0.76 15.12
C SER A 145 42.19 1.99 14.41
N ILE A 146 41.05 2.49 14.91
CA ILE A 146 40.32 3.63 14.36
C ILE A 146 41.22 4.86 14.44
N SER A 147 41.68 5.35 13.30
CA SER A 147 42.38 6.64 13.21
C SER A 147 41.50 7.75 13.79
N GLN A 148 42.08 8.75 14.48
CA GLN A 148 41.36 9.95 14.97
C GLN A 148 40.51 10.61 13.87
N ASN A 149 40.88 10.42 12.60
CA ASN A 149 40.16 10.92 11.42
C ASN A 149 38.79 10.26 11.19
N LEU A 150 38.56 9.05 11.71
CA LEU A 150 37.29 8.33 11.58
C LEU A 150 36.31 8.64 12.71
N SER A 151 36.79 9.10 13.87
CA SER A 151 35.93 9.42 15.03
C SER A 151 34.90 10.52 14.72
N LYS A 152 35.24 11.47 13.83
CA LYS A 152 34.30 12.53 13.38
C LYS A 152 33.12 12.00 12.54
N HIS A 153 33.23 10.79 12.00
CA HIS A 153 32.23 10.14 11.15
C HIS A 153 31.35 9.13 11.89
N MET A 154 31.56 8.99 13.19
CA MET A 154 30.85 8.03 14.02
C MET A 154 29.38 8.44 14.15
N ILE A 155 28.48 7.46 14.04
CA ILE A 155 27.04 7.63 14.25
C ILE A 155 26.58 6.74 15.42
N GLU A 156 25.59 7.20 16.16
CA GLU A 156 25.09 6.56 17.39
C GLU A 156 24.44 5.17 17.15
N PHE A 157 24.26 4.75 15.89
CA PHE A 157 23.58 3.51 15.50
C PHE A 157 24.53 2.30 15.36
N GLY A 158 25.47 2.18 16.30
CA GLY A 158 26.37 1.02 16.42
C GLY A 158 25.63 -0.26 16.84
N CYS A 159 26.23 -1.42 16.59
CA CYS A 159 25.66 -2.72 16.92
C CYS A 159 26.36 -3.40 18.11
N GLY A 160 27.32 -2.71 18.72
CA GLY A 160 27.93 -3.11 19.97
C GLY A 160 26.98 -2.91 21.15
N GLY A 161 26.74 -3.97 21.93
CA GLY A 161 26.18 -3.80 23.28
C GLY A 161 27.14 -3.02 24.20
N GLU A 162 26.84 -2.95 25.49
CA GLU A 162 27.56 -2.13 26.50
C GLU A 162 29.10 -2.29 26.53
N ASN A 163 29.67 -3.33 25.90
CA ASN A 163 31.12 -3.61 25.84
C ASN A 163 31.71 -3.72 24.42
N GLY A 164 31.01 -3.31 23.35
CA GLY A 164 31.42 -3.55 21.97
C GLY A 164 31.92 -2.31 21.22
N ASN A 165 33.16 -2.35 20.71
CA ASN A 165 33.75 -1.35 19.79
C ASN A 165 33.08 -1.30 18.39
N ASP A 166 31.89 -1.88 18.22
CA ASP A 166 31.19 -1.99 16.93
C ASP A 166 30.30 -0.76 16.69
N TRP A 167 30.97 0.38 16.52
CA TRP A 167 30.35 1.65 16.17
C TRP A 167 29.93 1.67 14.69
N GLY A 168 28.84 2.39 14.41
CA GLY A 168 28.46 2.72 13.04
C GLY A 168 29.22 3.96 12.57
N TYR A 169 29.60 4.00 11.29
CA TYR A 169 30.18 5.17 10.66
C TYR A 169 29.40 5.54 9.41
N ALA A 170 29.34 6.83 9.10
CA ALA A 170 28.74 7.33 7.88
C ALA A 170 29.69 8.32 7.20
N MET A 171 29.90 8.15 5.90
CA MET A 171 30.76 9.04 5.11
C MET A 171 30.38 9.04 3.63
N ILE A 172 30.72 10.10 2.92
CA ILE A 172 30.68 10.16 1.45
C ILE A 172 31.95 9.55 0.84
N ALA A 173 31.89 9.17 -0.44
CA ALA A 173 33.05 8.57 -1.12
C ALA A 173 34.20 9.57 -1.33
N GLU A 174 33.88 10.86 -1.32
CA GLU A 174 34.82 11.96 -1.51
C GLU A 174 35.58 12.34 -0.22
N ASP A 175 35.27 11.75 0.95
CA ASP A 175 36.03 12.02 2.18
C ASP A 175 37.42 11.37 2.10
N GLU A 176 38.45 12.11 2.55
CA GLU A 176 39.85 11.67 2.55
C GLU A 176 40.09 10.36 3.32
N SER A 177 39.22 10.06 4.29
CA SER A 177 39.30 8.87 5.15
C SER A 177 38.58 7.66 4.55
N PHE A 178 37.85 7.81 3.44
CA PHE A 178 36.98 6.77 2.88
C PHE A 178 37.74 5.49 2.53
N GLU A 179 38.84 5.61 1.77
CA GLU A 179 39.66 4.45 1.37
C GLU A 179 40.30 3.74 2.58
N SER A 180 40.72 4.50 3.59
CA SER A 180 41.23 3.92 4.84
C SER A 180 40.13 3.20 5.62
N ALA A 181 38.91 3.75 5.65
CA ALA A 181 37.76 3.15 6.31
C ALA A 181 37.38 1.80 5.68
N LEU A 182 37.41 1.70 4.35
CA LEU A 182 37.14 0.44 3.64
C LEU A 182 38.14 -0.67 3.95
N GLN A 183 39.37 -0.34 4.36
CA GLN A 183 40.39 -1.33 4.73
C GLN A 183 40.21 -1.88 6.15
N VAL A 184 39.68 -1.08 7.07
CA VAL A 184 39.54 -1.45 8.49
C VAL A 184 38.15 -1.94 8.85
N CYS A 185 37.12 -1.65 8.04
CA CYS A 185 35.74 -2.04 8.27
C CYS A 185 35.33 -3.23 7.39
N GLU A 186 34.90 -4.33 8.01
CA GLU A 186 34.47 -5.54 7.30
C GLU A 186 33.21 -5.28 6.44
N LYS A 187 32.26 -4.50 6.97
CA LYS A 187 30.97 -4.28 6.32
C LYS A 187 30.78 -2.83 5.94
N HIS A 188 30.48 -2.61 4.66
CA HIS A 188 30.11 -1.31 4.10
C HIS A 188 28.87 -1.46 3.20
N VAL A 189 27.91 -0.55 3.32
CA VAL A 189 26.70 -0.54 2.50
C VAL A 189 26.39 0.87 2.01
N MET A 190 25.88 0.96 0.79
CA MET A 190 25.42 2.23 0.24
C MET A 190 23.98 2.50 0.69
N ALA A 191 23.82 3.62 1.41
CA ALA A 191 22.54 4.18 1.81
C ALA A 191 22.19 5.36 0.89
N PRO A 192 21.07 5.27 0.15
CA PRO A 192 20.59 6.40 -0.63
C PRO A 192 20.05 7.49 0.30
N VAL A 193 20.40 8.74 0.00
CA VAL A 193 19.86 9.92 0.68
C VAL A 193 19.58 11.03 -0.33
N GLU A 194 18.85 12.04 0.12
CA GLU A 194 18.66 13.28 -0.60
C GLU A 194 19.43 14.43 0.06
N MET A 195 20.47 14.89 -0.64
CA MET A 195 21.21 16.10 -0.27
C MET A 195 20.54 17.34 -0.89
N LEU A 196 20.48 18.40 -0.10
CA LEU A 196 19.98 19.72 -0.52
C LEU A 196 21.17 20.67 -0.68
N GLY A 197 21.36 21.17 -1.90
CA GLY A 197 22.37 22.20 -2.18
C GLY A 197 23.80 21.73 -1.93
N ASP A 198 24.47 22.41 -1.00
CA ASP A 198 25.91 22.34 -0.72
C ASP A 198 26.25 21.42 0.47
N GLU A 199 25.27 20.67 1.01
CA GLU A 199 25.41 19.69 2.12
C GLU A 199 26.48 18.60 1.87
N GLY A 200 27.00 18.46 0.64
CA GLY A 200 28.13 17.57 0.31
C GLY A 200 29.45 18.27 0.01
N SER A 201 29.52 19.60 0.15
CA SER A 201 30.69 20.43 -0.17
C SER A 201 31.38 21.02 1.06
N ASN A 202 30.69 21.06 2.20
CA ASN A 202 31.22 21.56 3.46
C ASN A 202 31.80 20.40 4.29
N ARG A 203 32.92 20.63 4.98
CA ARG A 203 33.70 19.56 5.66
C ARG A 203 33.02 18.95 6.90
N ASP A 204 31.96 19.58 7.40
CA ASP A 204 31.13 19.10 8.50
C ASP A 204 29.74 18.72 7.98
N VAL A 205 29.60 17.47 7.52
CA VAL A 205 28.33 16.90 7.06
C VAL A 205 27.64 16.21 8.24
N ASP A 206 26.42 16.63 8.58
CA ASP A 206 25.58 15.90 9.53
C ASP A 206 24.91 14.71 8.83
N TYR A 207 25.60 13.58 8.83
CA TYR A 207 25.12 12.34 8.22
C TYR A 207 23.81 11.84 8.83
N LEU A 208 23.58 12.08 10.13
CA LEU A 208 22.38 11.61 10.80
C LEU A 208 21.14 12.36 10.30
N VAL A 209 21.26 13.68 10.07
CA VAL A 209 20.20 14.47 9.43
C VAL A 209 19.86 13.93 8.05
N LEU A 210 20.87 13.59 7.23
CA LEU A 210 20.66 13.03 5.89
C LEU A 210 20.00 11.65 5.94
N LEU A 211 20.44 10.77 6.84
CA LEU A 211 19.87 9.42 7.01
C LEU A 211 18.43 9.44 7.53
N ARG A 212 18.12 10.37 8.46
CA ARG A 212 16.75 10.58 8.97
C ARG A 212 15.82 11.19 7.92
N ARG A 213 16.34 12.07 7.06
CA ARG A 213 15.61 12.62 5.91
C ARG A 213 15.34 11.54 4.86
N GLY A 214 16.28 10.64 4.66
CA GLY A 214 16.16 9.55 3.69
C GLY A 214 16.23 10.04 2.25
N PHE A 215 15.45 9.42 1.36
CA PHE A 215 15.50 9.63 -0.08
C PHE A 215 14.11 9.58 -0.72
N ARG A 216 13.98 10.15 -1.92
CA ARG A 216 12.74 10.08 -2.71
C ARG A 216 12.87 9.13 -3.89
N LEU A 217 11.82 8.35 -4.07
CA LEU A 217 11.59 7.55 -5.27
C LEU A 217 10.45 8.17 -6.07
N LYS A 218 10.58 8.11 -7.40
CA LYS A 218 9.51 8.34 -8.35
C LYS A 218 8.88 6.99 -8.68
N TRP A 219 7.57 6.94 -8.88
CA TRP A 219 6.90 5.75 -9.37
C TRP A 219 6.28 5.96 -10.75
N THR A 220 6.02 4.84 -11.43
CA THR A 220 5.27 4.82 -12.69
C THR A 220 4.04 3.92 -12.54
N ALA A 221 2.85 4.50 -12.74
CA ALA A 221 1.58 3.80 -12.70
C ALA A 221 0.56 4.50 -13.63
N ALA A 222 -0.55 3.82 -13.92
CA ALA A 222 -1.64 4.40 -14.69
C ALA A 222 -2.29 5.59 -13.94
N ASN A 223 -2.73 6.60 -14.70
CA ASN A 223 -3.40 7.77 -14.14
C ASN A 223 -4.80 7.38 -13.64
N CYS A 224 -5.07 7.66 -12.37
CA CYS A 224 -6.32 7.35 -11.69
C CYS A 224 -7.35 8.50 -11.74
N SER A 225 -6.97 9.67 -12.25
CA SER A 225 -7.76 10.91 -12.14
C SER A 225 -9.10 10.81 -12.85
N GLU A 226 -9.13 10.36 -14.11
CA GLU A 226 -10.38 10.25 -14.89
C GLU A 226 -11.39 9.28 -14.25
N CYS A 227 -10.89 8.17 -13.69
CA CYS A 227 -11.71 7.22 -12.96
C CYS A 227 -12.35 7.87 -11.72
N VAL A 228 -11.54 8.55 -10.90
CA VAL A 228 -12.02 9.22 -9.69
C VAL A 228 -13.00 10.35 -10.01
N GLU A 229 -12.73 11.15 -11.04
CA GLU A 229 -13.63 12.21 -11.53
C GLU A 229 -14.99 11.65 -11.97
N SER A 230 -14.99 10.46 -12.58
CA SER A 230 -16.20 9.72 -12.94
C SER A 230 -16.86 8.97 -11.76
N ARG A 231 -16.39 9.18 -10.53
CA ARG A 231 -16.85 8.53 -9.28
C ARG A 231 -16.56 7.03 -9.19
N GLY A 232 -15.56 6.55 -9.91
CA GLY A 232 -15.04 5.19 -9.81
C GLY A 232 -13.89 5.07 -8.82
N HIS A 233 -13.45 3.82 -8.63
CA HIS A 233 -12.26 3.47 -7.86
C HIS A 233 -11.24 2.76 -8.74
N CYS A 234 -10.00 3.24 -8.70
CA CYS A 234 -8.93 2.63 -9.44
C CYS A 234 -8.53 1.29 -8.84
N GLY A 235 -8.17 0.38 -9.73
CA GLY A 235 -7.67 -0.92 -9.37
C GLY A 235 -6.87 -1.53 -10.51
N PHE A 236 -6.54 -2.78 -10.33
CA PHE A 236 -5.69 -3.52 -11.26
C PHE A 236 -6.21 -4.94 -11.41
N ASP A 237 -6.33 -5.39 -12.65
CA ASP A 237 -6.63 -6.77 -12.97
C ASP A 237 -5.31 -7.53 -13.13
N VAL A 238 -5.01 -8.39 -12.16
CA VAL A 238 -3.79 -9.20 -12.13
C VAL A 238 -3.75 -10.27 -13.23
N ASN A 239 -4.90 -10.69 -13.76
CA ASN A 239 -4.97 -11.73 -14.79
C ASN A 239 -4.64 -11.16 -16.16
N THR A 240 -5.16 -9.98 -16.47
CA THR A 240 -4.89 -9.28 -17.74
C THR A 240 -3.71 -8.32 -17.66
N TYR A 241 -3.18 -8.10 -16.46
CA TYR A 241 -2.11 -7.14 -16.15
C TYR A 241 -2.45 -5.71 -16.61
N GLN A 242 -3.68 -5.28 -16.33
CA GLN A 242 -4.21 -4.00 -16.79
C GLN A 242 -4.82 -3.18 -15.65
N PHE A 243 -4.64 -1.87 -15.72
CA PHE A 243 -5.42 -0.92 -14.95
C PHE A 243 -6.92 -1.09 -15.23
N LYS A 244 -7.74 -0.90 -14.18
CA LYS A 244 -9.20 -0.88 -14.26
C LYS A 244 -9.76 0.27 -13.43
N CYS A 245 -10.88 0.80 -13.89
CA CYS A 245 -11.76 1.67 -13.11
C CYS A 245 -12.97 0.84 -12.66
N PHE A 246 -13.04 0.54 -11.37
CA PHE A 246 -14.20 -0.12 -10.77
C PHE A 246 -15.32 0.89 -10.59
N CYS A 247 -16.48 0.60 -11.15
CA CYS A 247 -17.68 1.45 -11.12
C CYS A 247 -18.85 0.70 -10.51
N THR A 248 -19.92 1.39 -10.16
CA THR A 248 -21.08 0.75 -9.52
C THR A 248 -21.76 -0.30 -10.40
N ASP A 249 -21.65 -0.19 -11.72
CA ASP A 249 -22.20 -1.14 -12.68
C ASP A 249 -21.23 -2.32 -12.94
N ARG A 250 -20.00 -2.03 -13.37
CA ARG A 250 -18.95 -3.01 -13.65
C ARG A 250 -17.58 -2.34 -13.74
N SER A 251 -16.53 -3.15 -13.89
CA SER A 251 -15.18 -2.67 -14.19
C SER A 251 -15.05 -2.16 -15.63
N HIS A 252 -14.48 -0.96 -15.79
CA HIS A 252 -14.19 -0.31 -17.07
C HIS A 252 -12.69 -0.06 -17.23
N ALA A 253 -12.25 0.33 -18.43
CA ALA A 253 -10.83 0.52 -18.72
C ALA A 253 -10.25 1.84 -18.18
N LEU A 254 -11.03 2.92 -18.14
CA LEU A 254 -10.52 4.26 -17.83
C LEU A 254 -11.41 5.04 -16.87
N SER A 255 -12.71 5.10 -17.15
CA SER A 255 -13.69 5.86 -16.37
C SER A 255 -15.07 5.20 -16.38
N CYS A 256 -15.90 5.60 -15.43
CA CYS A 256 -17.29 5.18 -15.35
C CYS A 256 -18.11 5.99 -16.37
N PRO A 257 -18.84 5.33 -17.28
CA PRO A 257 -19.71 6.05 -18.20
C PRO A 257 -20.78 6.82 -17.42
N PRO A 258 -21.23 8.00 -17.90
CA PRO A 258 -22.37 8.68 -17.32
C PRO A 258 -23.53 7.71 -17.26
N SER A 259 -24.21 7.64 -16.12
CA SER A 259 -25.35 6.76 -15.97
C SER A 259 -26.44 7.16 -16.96
N THR A 260 -26.50 6.50 -18.11
CA THR A 260 -27.68 6.47 -18.98
C THR A 260 -28.75 5.58 -18.34
N ALA A 261 -28.96 5.74 -17.04
CA ALA A 261 -30.16 5.26 -16.40
C ALA A 261 -31.28 6.16 -16.93
N LYS A 262 -31.94 5.74 -18.02
CA LYS A 262 -33.31 6.14 -18.25
C LYS A 262 -34.10 5.65 -17.05
N ILE A 263 -34.14 6.43 -15.98
CA ILE A 263 -35.12 6.28 -14.92
C ILE A 263 -36.44 6.60 -15.61
N LYS A 264 -37.10 5.57 -16.16
CA LYS A 264 -38.54 5.64 -16.40
C LYS A 264 -39.17 5.68 -15.02
N THR A 265 -39.37 6.89 -14.51
CA THR A 265 -40.12 7.16 -13.29
C THR A 265 -41.56 6.71 -13.51
N ASP A 266 -41.85 5.44 -13.24
CA ASP A 266 -43.20 5.03 -12.85
C ASP A 266 -43.21 4.86 -11.32
N SER A 267 -43.66 5.94 -10.66
CA SER A 267 -43.41 6.30 -9.26
C SER A 267 -44.05 5.34 -8.21
N ARG A 268 -44.65 4.22 -8.60
CA ARG A 268 -45.24 3.26 -7.63
C ARG A 268 -44.64 1.85 -7.69
N HIS A 269 -44.01 1.45 -8.79
CA HIS A 269 -43.38 0.13 -8.89
C HIS A 269 -41.92 0.08 -8.37
N SER A 270 -41.20 1.20 -8.43
CA SER A 270 -39.79 1.27 -8.01
C SER A 270 -39.59 1.09 -6.50
N PHE A 271 -40.53 1.53 -5.66
CA PHE A 271 -40.41 1.44 -4.19
C PHE A 271 -40.60 0.02 -3.65
N LEU A 272 -41.45 -0.78 -4.30
CA LEU A 272 -41.67 -2.18 -3.94
C LEU A 272 -40.48 -3.04 -4.34
N LEU A 273 -39.92 -2.82 -5.54
CA LEU A 273 -38.74 -3.56 -6.03
C LEU A 273 -37.48 -3.30 -5.20
N HIS A 274 -37.24 -2.06 -4.78
CA HIS A 274 -36.07 -1.72 -3.94
C HIS A 274 -36.16 -2.39 -2.56
N ARG A 275 -37.34 -2.38 -1.93
CA ARG A 275 -37.56 -3.09 -0.66
C ARG A 275 -37.45 -4.60 -0.80
N SER A 276 -37.91 -5.18 -1.91
CA SER A 276 -37.78 -6.62 -2.18
C SER A 276 -36.32 -7.06 -2.32
N CYS A 277 -35.46 -6.24 -2.94
CA CYS A 277 -34.04 -6.57 -3.07
C CYS A 277 -33.22 -6.32 -1.79
N ASP A 278 -33.54 -5.29 -1.00
CA ASP A 278 -32.95 -5.16 0.34
C ASP A 278 -33.34 -6.35 1.24
N PHE A 279 -34.57 -6.86 1.12
CA PHE A 279 -35.03 -8.04 1.85
C PHE A 279 -34.37 -9.34 1.35
N ALA A 280 -34.15 -9.49 0.03
CA ALA A 280 -33.46 -10.65 -0.55
C ALA A 280 -31.97 -10.69 -0.16
N LEU A 281 -31.28 -9.55 -0.20
CA LEU A 281 -29.90 -9.42 0.30
C LEU A 281 -29.80 -9.69 1.81
N LEU A 282 -30.79 -9.29 2.59
CA LEU A 282 -30.87 -9.62 4.02
C LEU A 282 -31.12 -11.12 4.27
N LEU A 283 -31.81 -11.82 3.36
CA LEU A 283 -32.03 -13.26 3.41
C LEU A 283 -30.77 -14.04 3.02
N GLU A 284 -30.09 -13.67 1.93
CA GLU A 284 -28.80 -14.29 1.56
C GLU A 284 -27.74 -14.10 2.65
N LYS A 285 -27.71 -12.92 3.28
CA LYS A 285 -26.80 -12.64 4.39
C LYS A 285 -27.14 -13.46 5.64
N LYS A 286 -28.43 -13.78 5.87
CA LYS A 286 -28.86 -14.69 6.94
C LYS A 286 -28.55 -16.14 6.63
N ASP A 287 -28.72 -16.59 5.39
CA ASP A 287 -28.40 -17.95 4.97
C ASP A 287 -26.89 -18.21 5.01
N PHE A 288 -26.08 -17.23 4.62
CA PHE A 288 -24.62 -17.26 4.76
C PHE A 288 -24.18 -17.32 6.24
N LEU A 289 -24.82 -16.57 7.12
CA LEU A 289 -24.56 -16.62 8.57
C LEU A 289 -25.04 -17.94 9.19
N ALA A 290 -26.16 -18.52 8.72
CA ALA A 290 -26.65 -19.82 9.16
C ALA A 290 -25.72 -20.97 8.72
N GLN A 291 -25.14 -20.88 7.52
CA GLN A 291 -24.10 -21.81 7.06
C GLN A 291 -22.78 -21.65 7.82
N GLN A 292 -22.40 -20.43 8.23
CA GLN A 292 -21.24 -20.23 9.10
C GLN A 292 -21.45 -20.81 10.51
N SER A 293 -22.63 -20.67 11.10
CA SER A 293 -22.95 -21.28 12.41
C SER A 293 -22.94 -22.81 12.37
N GLN A 294 -23.40 -23.44 11.29
CA GLN A 294 -23.30 -24.89 11.11
C GLN A 294 -21.87 -25.42 10.95
N VAL A 295 -20.93 -24.59 10.47
CA VAL A 295 -19.51 -24.96 10.34
C VAL A 295 -18.72 -24.68 11.62
N LEU A 296 -19.17 -23.75 12.47
CA LEU A 296 -18.53 -23.39 13.75
C LEU A 296 -19.09 -24.16 14.98
N GLY A 297 -20.12 -24.99 14.80
CA GLY A 297 -20.61 -25.87 15.87
C GLY A 297 -21.17 -25.13 17.09
N ILE A 298 -21.92 -24.05 16.86
CA ILE A 298 -22.78 -23.40 17.86
C ILE A 298 -24.23 -23.50 17.37
#